data_AF-A0A2D4NCT4-F1
#
_entry.id   AF-A0A2D4NCT4-F1
#
_cell.length_a   1.000
_cell.length_b   1.000
_cell.length_c   1.000
_cell.angle_alpha   90.00
_cell.angle_beta   90.00
_cell.angle_gamma   90.00
#
_symmetry.space_group_name_H-M   'P 1'
#
loop_
_entity.id
_entity.type
_entity.pdbx_description
1 polymer ?
#
loop_
_entity_poly.entity_id
_entity_poly.type
_entity_poly.pdbx_seq_one_letter_code
_entity_poly.pdbx_strand_id
1 'polypeptide(L)'
;YTSPIGGNRALTFNLLYFQERDAYLTLAESGSKMYFIISDLSKINNMYRFSLASFLRLFQRALQSELDLGNTEERIKSLISSLKHLVYEYVCRCLFKADQLMFALHFVKGMHPELFQNNEWDTFTGVIIGDMLRKSDSTKSIRDQIPPWIEQERSWAVATLKISLPNLCQTVCFQDVALWQPFSRSSVCEQEFPSIIANRISLFQQVLVVQAVRPDRLQSAMALFACKTLGIKELSPPPLNLKRLYKETLEIEPILIIISPGADPSQELQELASTERNGECY
;
A
#
# COMPACT_ATOMS: atom_id res chain seq x y z
N TYR A 1 44.56 -28.48 -33.91
CA TYR A 1 43.12 -28.71 -33.96
C TYR A 1 42.55 -28.69 -32.56
N THR A 2 42.27 -27.50 -32.05
CA THR A 2 41.54 -27.29 -30.79
C THR A 2 40.06 -27.47 -31.07
N SER A 3 39.41 -28.36 -30.32
CA SER A 3 38.04 -28.79 -30.58
C SER A 3 37.02 -27.67 -30.30
N PRO A 4 36.09 -27.35 -31.21
CA PRO A 4 35.07 -26.30 -31.03
C PRO A 4 33.92 -26.71 -30.10
N ILE A 5 33.97 -27.90 -29.51
CA ILE A 5 32.86 -28.52 -28.77
C ILE A 5 32.68 -27.92 -27.36
N GLY A 6 33.76 -27.40 -26.76
CA GLY A 6 33.72 -26.78 -25.42
C GLY A 6 33.01 -25.41 -25.38
N GLY A 7 33.18 -24.61 -26.43
CA GLY A 7 32.54 -23.28 -26.53
C GLY A 7 31.02 -23.37 -26.66
N ASN A 8 30.52 -24.35 -27.41
CA ASN A 8 29.08 -24.51 -27.61
C ASN A 8 28.37 -24.97 -26.32
N ARG A 9 28.95 -25.90 -25.57
CA ARG A 9 28.40 -26.33 -24.26
C ARG A 9 28.42 -25.22 -23.21
N ALA A 10 29.48 -24.42 -23.16
CA ALA A 10 29.55 -23.28 -22.26
C ALA A 10 28.50 -22.20 -22.62
N LEU A 11 28.29 -21.94 -23.91
CA LEU A 11 27.26 -21.03 -24.39
C LEU A 11 25.85 -21.54 -24.05
N THR A 12 25.57 -22.83 -24.29
CA THR A 12 24.25 -23.42 -23.96
C THR A 12 24.00 -23.44 -22.46
N PHE A 13 25.02 -23.76 -21.65
CA PHE A 13 24.92 -23.73 -20.18
C PHE A 13 24.66 -22.32 -19.67
N ASN A 14 25.39 -21.32 -20.17
CA ASN A 14 25.16 -19.93 -19.81
C ASN A 14 23.75 -19.47 -20.20
N LEU A 15 23.26 -19.85 -21.38
CA LEU A 15 21.91 -19.50 -21.83
C LEU A 15 20.83 -20.08 -20.92
N LEU A 16 20.93 -21.37 -20.58
CA LEU A 16 20.02 -22.03 -19.64
C LEU A 16 20.09 -21.42 -18.24
N TYR A 17 21.30 -21.17 -17.74
CA TYR A 17 21.51 -20.53 -16.45
C TYR A 17 20.89 -19.12 -16.39
N PHE A 18 21.08 -18.30 -17.43
CA PHE A 18 20.45 -16.99 -17.51
C PHE A 18 18.93 -17.11 -17.60
N GLN A 19 18.41 -18.05 -18.37
CA GLN A 19 16.96 -18.27 -18.48
C GLN A 19 16.33 -18.66 -17.13
N GLU A 20 16.97 -19.54 -16.37
CA GLU A 20 16.49 -19.92 -15.03
C GLU A 20 16.64 -18.77 -14.03
N ARG A 21 17.75 -18.03 -14.05
CA ARG A 21 17.99 -16.90 -13.16
C ARG A 21 17.01 -15.74 -13.43
N ASP A 22 16.84 -15.40 -14.69
CA ASP A 22 16.03 -14.26 -15.11
C ASP A 22 14.54 -14.51 -14.83
N ALA A 23 14.10 -15.78 -14.80
CA ALA A 23 12.76 -16.14 -14.34
C ALA A 23 12.47 -15.64 -12.91
N TYR A 24 13.43 -15.72 -11.98
CA TYR A 24 13.23 -15.30 -10.59
C TYR A 24 13.57 -13.83 -10.32
N LEU A 25 14.09 -13.10 -11.31
CA LEU A 25 14.51 -11.70 -11.15
C LEU A 25 13.34 -10.82 -10.69
N THR A 26 12.14 -11.00 -11.24
CA THR A 26 10.94 -10.25 -10.87
C THR A 26 10.56 -10.42 -9.40
N LEU A 27 10.74 -11.63 -8.84
CA LEU A 27 10.52 -11.89 -7.42
C LEU A 27 11.55 -11.16 -6.56
N ALA A 28 12.83 -11.22 -6.95
CA ALA A 28 13.92 -10.55 -6.23
C ALA A 28 13.77 -9.02 -6.25
N GLU A 29 13.42 -8.43 -7.40
CA GLU A 29 13.14 -7.00 -7.52
C GLU A 29 11.96 -6.58 -6.65
N SER A 30 10.88 -7.37 -6.64
CA SER A 30 9.72 -7.11 -5.79
C SER A 30 10.06 -7.20 -4.31
N GLY A 31 10.86 -8.20 -3.91
CA GLY A 31 11.35 -8.35 -2.53
C GLY A 31 12.23 -7.18 -2.10
N SER A 32 13.15 -6.74 -2.97
CA SER A 32 14.00 -5.57 -2.73
C SER A 32 13.16 -4.30 -2.52
N LYS A 33 12.18 -4.04 -3.40
CA LYS A 33 11.24 -2.92 -3.25
C LYS A 33 10.53 -2.96 -1.90
N MET A 34 9.95 -4.10 -1.54
CA MET A 34 9.25 -4.27 -0.25
C MET A 34 10.16 -3.94 0.94
N TYR A 35 11.40 -4.42 0.94
CA TYR A 35 12.35 -4.16 2.03
C TYR A 35 12.69 -2.68 2.16
N PHE A 36 12.98 -1.98 1.06
CA PHE A 36 13.31 -0.56 1.12
C PHE A 36 12.11 0.30 1.55
N ILE A 37 10.89 -0.05 1.13
CA ILE A 37 9.66 0.60 1.57
C ILE A 37 9.50 0.50 3.10
N ILE A 38 9.67 -0.69 3.68
CA ILE A 38 9.50 -0.87 5.13
C ILE A 38 10.66 -0.27 5.93
N SER A 39 11.88 -0.23 5.37
CA SER A 39 13.05 0.42 5.99
C SER A 39 12.84 1.92 6.16
N ASP A 40 12.14 2.56 5.20
CA ASP A 40 11.85 3.98 5.20
C ASP A 40 10.85 4.41 6.29
N LEU A 41 10.08 3.47 6.88
CA LEU A 41 9.15 3.78 7.98
C LEU A 41 9.86 4.34 9.23
N SER A 42 11.14 4.03 9.40
CA SER A 42 11.97 4.58 10.49
C SER A 42 12.09 6.11 10.45
N LYS A 43 11.87 6.73 9.28
CA LYS A 43 11.85 8.19 9.09
C LYS A 43 10.59 8.83 9.67
N ILE A 44 9.51 8.06 9.82
CA ILE A 44 8.24 8.52 10.40
C ILE A 44 8.25 8.33 11.91
N ASN A 45 8.66 7.15 12.38
CA ASN A 45 8.78 6.86 13.81
C ASN A 45 10.02 5.99 14.04
N ASN A 46 10.88 6.40 14.98
CA ASN A 46 12.12 5.71 15.32
C ASN A 46 11.91 4.25 15.76
N MET A 47 10.70 3.89 16.22
CA MET A 47 10.34 2.53 16.62
C MET A 47 10.07 1.61 15.41
N TYR A 48 9.80 2.16 14.22
CA TYR A 48 9.52 1.40 13.00
C TYR A 48 10.80 0.99 12.29
N ARG A 49 11.61 0.18 12.96
CA ARG A 49 12.87 -0.38 12.44
C ARG A 49 12.72 -1.88 12.25
N PHE A 50 12.90 -2.31 11.00
CA PHE A 50 12.81 -3.71 10.62
C PHE A 50 14.18 -4.21 10.19
N SER A 51 14.58 -5.38 10.69
CA SER A 51 15.87 -5.97 10.34
C SER A 51 15.78 -6.71 9.00
N LEU A 52 16.88 -6.73 8.24
CA LEU A 52 16.98 -7.55 7.04
C LEU A 52 16.81 -9.05 7.36
N ALA A 53 17.32 -9.52 8.50
CA ALA A 53 17.18 -10.90 8.93
C ALA A 53 15.70 -11.31 9.10
N SER A 54 14.89 -10.44 9.72
CA SER A 54 13.44 -10.66 9.86
C SER A 54 12.75 -10.69 8.50
N PHE A 55 13.11 -9.79 7.59
CA PHE A 55 12.58 -9.79 6.22
C PHE A 55 12.94 -11.07 5.46
N LEU A 56 14.19 -11.54 5.53
CA LEU A 56 14.64 -12.77 4.87
C LEU A 56 13.89 -14.01 5.39
N ARG A 57 13.53 -14.04 6.68
CA ARG A 57 12.69 -15.11 7.21
C ARG A 57 11.26 -15.07 6.65
N LEU A 58 10.66 -13.89 6.49
CA LEU A 58 9.37 -13.75 5.82
C LEU A 58 9.46 -14.21 4.36
N PHE A 59 10.55 -13.87 3.69
CA PHE A 59 10.84 -14.31 2.33
C PHE A 59 10.95 -15.83 2.24
N GLN A 60 11.72 -16.46 3.13
CA GLN A 60 11.85 -17.91 3.21
C GLN A 60 10.52 -18.59 3.53
N ARG A 61 9.71 -18.02 4.43
CA ARG A 61 8.36 -18.51 4.74
C ARG A 61 7.45 -18.46 3.51
N ALA A 62 7.53 -17.39 2.70
CA ALA A 62 6.79 -17.31 1.46
C ALA A 62 7.19 -18.42 0.46
N LEU A 63 8.50 -18.75 0.37
CA LEU A 63 9.01 -19.83 -0.48
C LEU A 63 8.60 -21.24 -0.01
N GLN A 64 8.46 -21.42 1.30
CA GLN A 64 8.02 -22.69 1.91
C GLN A 64 6.50 -22.91 1.82
N SER A 65 5.73 -21.89 1.44
CA SER A 65 4.30 -22.04 1.19
C SER A 65 4.09 -23.04 0.06
N GLU A 66 3.41 -24.16 0.35
CA GLU A 66 2.99 -25.10 -0.68
C GLU A 66 2.03 -24.38 -1.64
N LEU A 67 2.49 -24.20 -2.87
CA LEU A 67 1.71 -23.62 -3.96
C LEU A 67 1.64 -24.70 -5.03
N ASP A 68 0.54 -25.45 -5.04
CA ASP A 68 0.16 -26.36 -6.12
C ASP A 68 -0.27 -25.54 -7.34
N LEU A 69 0.72 -24.95 -8.03
CA LEU A 69 0.48 -24.10 -9.19
C LEU A 69 1.40 -24.52 -10.33
N GLY A 70 0.83 -24.52 -11.54
CA GLY A 70 1.37 -25.14 -12.74
C GLY A 70 2.70 -24.59 -13.20
N ASN A 71 2.70 -23.56 -14.05
CA ASN A 71 3.92 -23.05 -14.67
C ASN A 71 4.71 -22.09 -13.75
N THR A 72 6.00 -21.90 -14.04
CA THR A 72 6.92 -21.08 -13.24
C THR A 72 6.43 -19.64 -13.07
N GLU A 73 5.82 -19.04 -14.09
CA GLU A 73 5.35 -17.65 -14.07
C GLU A 73 4.18 -17.44 -13.08
N GLU A 74 3.20 -18.33 -13.10
CA GLU A 74 2.08 -18.34 -12.15
C GLU A 74 2.57 -18.55 -10.71
N ARG A 75 3.53 -19.47 -10.55
CA ARG A 75 4.18 -19.70 -9.26
C ARG A 75 4.86 -18.42 -8.74
N ILE A 76 5.60 -17.70 -9.58
CA ILE A 76 6.25 -16.43 -9.19
C ILE A 76 5.22 -15.38 -8.79
N LYS A 77 4.16 -15.19 -9.57
CA LYS A 77 3.08 -14.24 -9.24
C LYS A 77 2.43 -14.56 -7.89
N SER A 78 2.18 -15.84 -7.64
CA SER A 78 1.62 -16.31 -6.37
C SER A 78 2.58 -16.11 -5.19
N LEU A 79 3.87 -16.40 -5.37
CA LEU A 79 4.91 -16.13 -4.37
C LEU A 79 5.02 -14.64 -4.04
N ILE A 80 5.02 -13.75 -5.04
CA ILE A 80 5.01 -12.30 -4.82
C ILE A 80 3.78 -11.88 -4.04
N SER A 81 2.60 -12.41 -4.40
CA SER A 81 1.36 -12.14 -3.68
C SER A 81 1.44 -12.62 -2.23
N SER A 82 1.87 -13.86 -1.98
CA SER A 82 2.03 -14.42 -0.63
C SER A 82 3.00 -13.60 0.22
N LEU A 83 4.18 -13.27 -0.33
CA LEU A 83 5.17 -12.43 0.33
C LEU A 83 4.62 -11.05 0.68
N LYS A 84 3.89 -10.41 -0.25
CA LYS A 84 3.25 -9.11 -0.04
C LYS A 84 2.30 -9.14 1.17
N HIS A 85 1.48 -10.19 1.29
CA HIS A 85 0.56 -10.36 2.42
C HIS A 85 1.32 -10.59 3.74
N LEU A 86 2.33 -11.46 3.74
CA LEU A 86 3.15 -11.74 4.92
C LEU A 86 3.87 -10.48 5.42
N VAL A 87 4.47 -9.70 4.52
CA VAL A 87 5.15 -8.45 4.84
C VAL A 87 4.15 -7.43 5.39
N TYR A 88 3.00 -7.25 4.73
CA TYR A 88 1.99 -6.30 5.19
C TYR A 88 1.44 -6.66 6.58
N GLU A 89 1.06 -7.92 6.82
CA GLU A 89 0.56 -8.38 8.13
C GLU A 89 1.65 -8.27 9.22
N TYR A 90 2.91 -8.58 8.89
CA TYR A 90 4.02 -8.44 9.83
C TYR A 90 4.26 -6.97 10.22
N VAL A 91 4.30 -6.07 9.25
CA VAL A 91 4.53 -4.64 9.51
C VAL A 91 3.34 -4.03 10.27
N CYS A 92 2.10 -4.26 9.82
CA CYS A 92 0.91 -3.71 10.48
C CYS A 92 0.76 -4.15 11.94
N ARG A 93 1.28 -5.32 12.33
CA ARG A 93 1.34 -5.77 13.73
C ARG A 93 2.25 -4.90 14.60
N CYS A 94 3.24 -4.23 14.02
CA CYS A 94 4.18 -3.35 14.71
C CYS A 94 3.78 -1.87 14.68
N LEU A 95 2.80 -1.49 13.84
CA LEU A 95 2.38 -0.10 13.67
C LEU A 95 1.26 0.28 14.66
N PHE A 96 1.26 1.52 15.10
CA PHE A 96 0.08 2.10 15.74
C PHE A 96 -1.10 2.16 14.76
N LYS A 97 -2.33 2.02 15.28
CA LYS A 97 -3.56 2.07 14.46
C LYS A 97 -3.64 3.32 13.57
N ALA A 98 -3.17 4.46 14.06
CA ALA A 98 -3.16 5.73 13.33
C ALA A 98 -2.26 5.69 12.07
N ASP A 99 -1.21 4.87 12.07
CA ASP A 99 -0.20 4.84 11.01
C ASP A 99 -0.47 3.76 9.95
N GLN A 100 -1.44 2.87 10.18
CA GLN A 100 -1.74 1.76 9.26
C GLN A 100 -2.19 2.24 7.88
N LEU A 101 -3.01 3.30 7.82
CA LEU A 101 -3.45 3.87 6.54
C LEU A 101 -2.30 4.55 5.80
N MET A 102 -1.44 5.28 6.52
CA MET A 102 -0.24 5.90 5.96
C MET A 102 0.66 4.83 5.35
N PHE A 103 0.95 3.76 6.09
CA PHE A 103 1.75 2.65 5.59
C PHE A 103 1.10 1.99 4.37
N ALA A 104 -0.21 1.75 4.39
CA ALA A 104 -0.91 1.15 3.26
C ALA A 104 -0.74 1.96 1.97
N LEU A 105 -0.90 3.28 2.04
CA LEU A 105 -0.71 4.17 0.88
C LEU A 105 0.76 4.23 0.45
N HIS A 106 1.69 4.31 1.40
CA HIS A 106 3.13 4.30 1.10
C HIS A 106 3.56 2.99 0.43
N PHE A 107 3.05 1.86 0.92
CA PHE A 107 3.31 0.54 0.38
C PHE A 107 2.72 0.36 -1.01
N VAL A 108 1.48 0.80 -1.25
CA VAL A 108 0.90 0.84 -2.60
C VAL A 108 1.72 1.72 -3.54
N LYS A 109 2.12 2.92 -3.12
CA LYS A 109 2.90 3.84 -3.96
C LYS A 109 4.27 3.27 -4.34
N GLY A 110 4.95 2.61 -3.41
CA GLY A 110 6.26 2.00 -3.66
C GLY A 110 6.18 0.72 -4.52
N MET A 111 5.14 -0.09 -4.32
CA MET A 111 4.96 -1.33 -5.08
C MET A 111 4.39 -1.12 -6.47
N HIS A 112 3.48 -0.15 -6.61
CA HIS A 112 2.70 0.12 -7.82
C HIS A 112 2.80 1.58 -8.26
N PRO A 113 4.01 2.11 -8.54
CA PRO A 113 4.18 3.49 -8.96
C PRO A 113 3.43 3.82 -10.26
N GLU A 114 3.17 2.83 -11.11
CA GLU A 114 2.42 2.93 -12.37
C GLU A 114 0.95 3.32 -12.21
N LEU A 115 0.36 3.14 -11.01
CA LEU A 115 -1.03 3.52 -10.74
C LEU A 115 -1.22 5.03 -10.57
N PHE A 116 -0.12 5.78 -10.51
CA PHE A 116 -0.09 7.21 -10.25
C PHE A 116 0.50 7.92 -11.45
N GLN A 117 -0.30 8.69 -12.15
CA GLN A 117 0.19 9.51 -13.27
C GLN A 117 1.02 10.69 -12.76
N ASN A 118 1.70 11.36 -13.69
CA ASN A 118 2.52 12.53 -13.39
C ASN A 118 1.70 13.57 -12.61
N ASN A 119 2.31 14.15 -11.57
CA ASN A 119 1.73 15.17 -10.69
C ASN A 119 0.54 14.72 -9.82
N GLU A 120 -0.01 13.52 -9.97
CA GLU A 120 -1.17 13.09 -9.18
C GLU A 120 -0.83 12.95 -7.69
N TRP A 121 0.29 12.27 -7.38
CA TRP A 121 0.74 12.07 -6.01
C TRP A 121 1.16 13.38 -5.33
N ASP A 122 1.82 14.27 -6.06
CA ASP A 122 2.28 15.56 -5.53
C ASP A 122 1.11 16.54 -5.35
N THR A 123 0.06 16.42 -6.17
CA THR A 123 -1.21 17.13 -5.96
C THR A 123 -1.92 16.61 -4.73
N PHE A 124 -2.00 15.28 -4.58
CA PHE A 124 -2.61 14.62 -3.43
C PHE A 124 -1.95 15.02 -2.11
N THR A 125 -0.61 15.02 -2.06
CA THR A 125 0.16 15.39 -0.86
C THR A 125 0.24 16.91 -0.65
N GLY A 126 -0.17 17.71 -1.63
CA GLY A 126 -0.17 19.17 -1.57
C GLY A 126 1.18 19.83 -1.85
N VAL A 127 2.19 19.08 -2.29
CA VAL A 127 3.55 19.59 -2.59
C VAL A 127 3.54 20.61 -3.73
N ILE A 128 2.76 20.36 -4.79
CA ILE A 128 2.65 21.28 -5.95
C ILE A 128 2.06 22.64 -5.55
N ILE A 129 1.27 22.68 -4.48
CA ILE A 129 0.48 23.85 -4.10
C ILE A 129 1.38 24.98 -3.57
N GLY A 130 2.47 24.65 -2.85
CA GLY A 130 3.40 25.64 -2.30
C GLY A 130 4.07 26.52 -3.36
N ASP A 131 4.39 25.94 -4.52
CA ASP A 131 5.06 26.64 -5.62
C ASP A 131 4.10 27.39 -6.55
N MET A 132 2.88 26.87 -6.77
CA MET A 132 1.87 27.55 -7.60
C MET A 132 1.15 28.70 -6.87
N LEU A 133 1.03 28.65 -5.53
CA LEU A 133 0.36 29.69 -4.72
C LEU A 133 1.03 31.07 -4.80
N ARG A 134 2.31 31.14 -5.20
CA ARG A 134 3.05 32.42 -5.28
C ARG A 134 2.77 33.21 -6.56
N LYS A 135 2.06 32.63 -7.53
CA LYS A 135 1.81 33.27 -8.84
C LYS A 135 0.36 33.07 -9.26
N SER A 136 -0.51 34.09 -9.12
CA SER A 136 -1.42 34.56 -10.18
C SER A 136 -2.84 34.96 -9.75
N ASP A 137 -3.29 36.10 -10.30
CA ASP A 137 -4.68 36.59 -10.38
C ASP A 137 -5.65 35.65 -11.14
N SER A 138 -5.15 34.63 -11.86
CA SER A 138 -5.95 33.64 -12.61
C SER A 138 -6.77 32.70 -11.74
N THR A 139 -6.45 32.58 -10.45
CA THR A 139 -7.19 31.74 -9.50
C THR A 139 -8.59 32.27 -9.20
N LYS A 140 -8.84 33.59 -9.35
CA LYS A 140 -10.17 34.18 -9.15
C LYS A 140 -11.14 33.72 -10.25
N SER A 141 -10.74 33.85 -11.52
CA SER A 141 -11.59 33.46 -12.67
C SER A 141 -11.95 31.97 -12.69
N ILE A 142 -11.05 31.10 -12.20
CA ILE A 142 -11.32 29.66 -12.14
C ILE A 142 -12.30 29.32 -11.01
N ARG A 143 -12.25 30.05 -9.88
CA ARG A 143 -13.21 29.87 -8.78
C ARG A 143 -14.63 30.25 -9.21
N ASP A 144 -14.78 31.23 -10.09
CA ASP A 144 -16.07 31.67 -10.61
C ASP A 144 -16.71 30.65 -11.58
N GLN A 145 -15.93 29.69 -12.10
CA GLN A 145 -16.39 28.61 -12.97
C GLN A 145 -16.76 27.33 -12.21
N ILE A 146 -16.78 27.38 -10.88
CA ILE A 146 -17.07 26.21 -10.04
C ILE A 146 -18.58 26.03 -9.92
N PRO A 147 -19.10 24.82 -10.17
CA PRO A 147 -20.52 24.54 -10.06
C PRO A 147 -21.09 24.83 -8.67
N PRO A 148 -22.33 25.34 -8.57
CA PRO A 148 -22.93 25.78 -7.30
C PRO A 148 -23.24 24.63 -6.33
N TRP A 149 -23.18 23.37 -6.76
CA TRP A 149 -23.38 22.22 -5.87
C TRP A 149 -22.15 21.92 -5.01
N ILE A 150 -20.98 22.45 -5.38
CA ILE A 150 -19.75 22.33 -4.61
C ILE A 150 -19.74 23.44 -3.56
N GLU A 151 -19.50 23.08 -2.31
CA GLU A 151 -19.42 24.04 -1.22
C GLU A 151 -18.33 25.09 -1.45
N GLN A 152 -18.61 26.34 -1.10
CA GLN A 152 -17.69 27.46 -1.40
C GLN A 152 -16.31 27.31 -0.74
N GLU A 153 -16.25 26.62 0.40
CA GLU A 153 -15.00 26.29 1.09
C GLU A 153 -14.14 25.29 0.28
N ARG A 154 -14.79 24.45 -0.54
CA ARG A 154 -14.15 23.45 -1.40
C ARG A 154 -13.75 24.02 -2.77
N SER A 155 -14.28 25.18 -3.14
CA SER A 155 -13.97 25.87 -4.40
C SER A 155 -12.47 26.00 -4.64
N TRP A 156 -11.69 26.29 -3.60
CA TRP A 156 -10.23 26.38 -3.77
C TRP A 156 -9.58 25.03 -4.07
N ALA A 157 -9.98 23.95 -3.38
CA ALA A 157 -9.44 22.62 -3.62
C ALA A 157 -9.73 22.11 -5.04
N VAL A 158 -10.95 22.37 -5.54
CA VAL A 158 -11.35 22.00 -6.91
C VAL A 158 -10.64 22.85 -7.95
N ALA A 159 -10.45 24.15 -7.69
CA ALA A 159 -9.65 25.00 -8.57
C ALA A 159 -8.20 24.50 -8.67
N THR A 160 -7.59 24.15 -7.54
CA THR A 160 -6.24 23.58 -7.49
C THR A 160 -6.17 22.27 -8.27
N LEU A 161 -7.13 21.36 -8.08
CA LEU A 161 -7.22 20.12 -8.85
C LEU A 161 -7.31 20.38 -10.37
N LYS A 162 -8.10 21.38 -10.78
CA LYS A 162 -8.26 21.78 -12.20
C LYS A 162 -6.98 22.39 -12.78
N ILE A 163 -6.20 23.12 -12.00
CA ILE A 163 -4.91 23.69 -12.43
C ILE A 163 -3.86 22.59 -12.54
N SER A 164 -3.76 21.72 -11.53
CA SER A 164 -2.75 20.67 -11.47
C SER A 164 -3.02 19.52 -12.44
N LEU A 165 -4.29 19.15 -12.63
CA LEU A 165 -4.74 17.99 -13.42
C LEU A 165 -5.93 18.36 -14.33
N PRO A 166 -5.70 19.19 -15.37
CA PRO A 166 -6.78 19.68 -16.24
C PRO A 166 -7.50 18.55 -17.00
N ASN A 167 -6.77 17.53 -17.47
CA ASN A 167 -7.33 16.39 -18.21
C ASN A 167 -8.29 15.57 -17.35
N LEU A 168 -7.98 15.41 -16.06
CA LEU A 168 -8.85 14.73 -15.10
C LEU A 168 -10.15 15.52 -14.95
N CYS A 169 -10.06 16.83 -14.69
CA CYS A 169 -11.23 17.68 -14.49
C CYS A 169 -12.12 17.78 -15.75
N GLN A 170 -11.55 17.71 -16.95
CA GLN A 170 -12.32 17.60 -18.20
C GLN A 170 -13.10 16.29 -18.27
N THR A 171 -12.49 15.17 -17.88
CA THR A 171 -13.13 13.84 -17.88
C THR A 171 -14.22 13.73 -16.82
N VAL A 172 -13.98 14.28 -15.62
CA VAL A 172 -14.88 14.25 -14.46
C VAL A 172 -16.11 15.15 -14.68
N CYS A 173 -15.99 16.21 -15.48
CA CYS A 173 -17.07 17.12 -15.87
C CYS A 173 -17.94 17.55 -14.67
N PHE A 174 -17.35 18.29 -13.72
CA PHE A 174 -18.06 18.76 -12.52
C PHE A 174 -19.32 19.60 -12.82
N GLN A 175 -19.47 20.13 -14.04
CA GLN A 175 -20.61 20.93 -14.48
C GLN A 175 -21.93 20.14 -14.55
N ASP A 176 -21.87 18.81 -14.67
CA ASP A 176 -23.08 17.97 -14.69
C ASP A 176 -23.65 17.79 -13.27
N VAL A 177 -24.52 18.71 -12.87
CA VAL A 177 -25.14 18.71 -11.54
C VAL A 177 -25.95 17.44 -11.30
N ALA A 178 -26.63 16.90 -12.31
CA ALA A 178 -27.49 15.72 -12.16
C ALA A 178 -26.67 14.47 -11.81
N LEU A 179 -25.47 14.35 -12.39
CA LEU A 179 -24.54 13.26 -12.12
C LEU A 179 -23.91 13.35 -10.72
N TRP A 180 -23.56 14.55 -10.26
CA TRP A 180 -22.83 14.75 -9.00
C TRP A 180 -23.71 14.98 -7.78
N GLN A 181 -24.99 15.34 -7.96
CA GLN A 181 -25.96 15.53 -6.88
C GLN A 181 -26.09 14.32 -5.95
N PRO A 182 -26.28 13.08 -6.46
CA PRO A 182 -26.35 11.89 -5.61
C PRO A 182 -25.06 11.65 -4.83
N PHE A 183 -23.90 11.80 -5.49
CA PHE A 183 -22.59 11.68 -4.87
C PHE A 183 -22.41 12.69 -3.71
N SER A 184 -22.79 13.95 -3.94
CA SER A 184 -22.68 15.03 -2.95
C SER A 184 -23.52 14.77 -1.70
N ARG A 185 -24.71 14.16 -1.84
CA ARG A 185 -25.63 13.88 -0.72
C ARG A 185 -25.38 12.54 -0.04
N SER A 186 -24.65 11.62 -0.67
CA SER A 186 -24.40 10.28 -0.13
C SER A 186 -23.50 10.33 1.11
N SER A 187 -23.82 9.50 2.10
CA SER A 187 -22.97 9.23 3.26
C SER A 187 -21.84 8.25 2.96
N VAL A 188 -21.89 7.58 1.80
CA VAL A 188 -20.92 6.56 1.32
C VAL A 188 -20.51 6.88 -0.12
N CYS A 189 -20.27 8.15 -0.42
CA CYS A 189 -20.01 8.66 -1.76
C CYS A 189 -18.81 7.98 -2.44
N GLU A 190 -17.84 7.47 -1.66
CA GLU A 190 -16.70 6.71 -2.16
C GLU A 190 -17.06 5.33 -2.73
N GLN A 191 -18.24 4.80 -2.38
CA GLN A 191 -18.79 3.54 -2.92
C GLN A 191 -19.83 3.83 -4.02
N GLU A 192 -20.63 4.88 -3.83
CA GLU A 192 -21.65 5.34 -4.77
C GLU A 192 -21.09 6.36 -5.79
N PHE A 193 -19.85 6.14 -6.24
CA PHE A 193 -19.21 7.00 -7.23
C PHE A 193 -19.95 6.87 -8.58
N PRO A 194 -20.21 7.98 -9.31
CA PRO A 194 -20.90 7.91 -10.60
C PRO A 194 -20.23 6.95 -11.58
N SER A 195 -20.93 5.85 -11.92
CA SER A 195 -20.36 4.73 -12.67
C SER A 195 -19.83 5.11 -14.07
N ILE A 196 -20.50 6.06 -14.73
CA ILE A 196 -20.10 6.62 -16.03
C ILE A 196 -18.70 7.23 -15.96
N ILE A 197 -18.38 7.89 -14.85
CA ILE A 197 -17.07 8.51 -14.62
C ILE A 197 -16.09 7.49 -14.05
N ALA A 198 -16.53 6.64 -13.11
CA ALA A 198 -15.68 5.62 -12.48
C ALA A 198 -14.99 4.70 -13.49
N ASN A 199 -15.66 4.39 -14.62
CA ASN A 199 -15.11 3.56 -15.69
C ASN A 199 -14.11 4.29 -16.60
N ARG A 200 -13.96 5.61 -16.47
CA ARG A 200 -13.06 6.45 -17.29
C ARG A 200 -11.84 6.96 -16.55
N ILE A 201 -11.84 6.86 -15.22
CA ILE A 201 -10.76 7.37 -14.36
C ILE A 201 -10.17 6.26 -13.50
N SER A 202 -8.92 6.40 -13.08
CA SER A 202 -8.26 5.43 -12.21
C SER A 202 -8.84 5.44 -10.79
N LEU A 203 -8.61 4.36 -10.02
CA LEU A 203 -9.03 4.31 -8.62
C LEU A 203 -8.37 5.42 -7.79
N PHE A 204 -7.12 5.79 -8.09
CA PHE A 204 -6.46 6.90 -7.40
C PHE A 204 -7.06 8.26 -7.77
N GLN A 205 -7.44 8.44 -9.04
CA GLN A 205 -8.15 9.65 -9.48
C GLN A 205 -9.51 9.81 -8.78
N GLN A 206 -10.21 8.71 -8.46
CA GLN A 206 -11.41 8.77 -7.62
C GLN A 206 -11.09 9.31 -6.21
N VAL A 207 -9.96 8.91 -5.61
CA VAL A 207 -9.49 9.46 -4.32
C VAL A 207 -9.21 10.96 -4.43
N LEU A 208 -8.60 11.44 -5.52
CA LEU A 208 -8.36 12.87 -5.75
C LEU A 208 -9.67 13.67 -5.83
N VAL A 209 -10.69 13.12 -6.50
CA VAL A 209 -12.01 13.74 -6.58
C VAL A 209 -12.67 13.81 -5.20
N VAL A 210 -12.64 12.72 -4.43
CA VAL A 210 -13.13 12.71 -3.04
C VAL A 210 -12.36 13.71 -2.18
N GLN A 211 -11.02 13.74 -2.29
CA GLN A 211 -10.18 14.70 -1.56
C GLN A 211 -10.56 16.15 -1.86
N ALA A 212 -10.88 16.47 -3.12
CA ALA A 212 -11.25 17.82 -3.54
C ALA A 212 -12.68 18.20 -3.13
N VAL A 213 -13.64 17.28 -3.18
CA VAL A 213 -15.07 17.59 -2.99
C VAL A 213 -15.61 17.19 -1.61
N ARG A 214 -15.27 15.99 -1.11
CA ARG A 214 -15.78 15.39 0.13
C ARG A 214 -14.63 14.90 1.03
N PRO A 215 -13.84 15.83 1.63
CA PRO A 215 -12.69 15.47 2.46
C PRO A 215 -13.09 14.66 3.70
N ASP A 216 -14.33 14.79 4.16
CA ASP A 216 -14.92 13.99 5.25
C ASP A 216 -14.94 12.49 4.94
N ARG A 217 -14.98 12.11 3.65
CA ARG A 217 -14.95 10.72 3.19
C ARG A 217 -13.57 10.26 2.73
N LEU A 218 -12.55 11.11 2.81
CA LEU A 218 -11.22 10.83 2.28
C LEU A 218 -10.58 9.60 2.94
N GLN A 219 -10.69 9.46 4.26
CA GLN A 219 -10.15 8.31 4.98
C GLN A 219 -10.71 6.98 4.45
N SER A 220 -12.03 6.92 4.23
CA SER A 220 -12.71 5.74 3.70
C SER A 220 -12.33 5.47 2.24
N ALA A 221 -12.24 6.52 1.41
CA ALA A 221 -11.82 6.39 0.02
C ALA A 221 -10.38 5.87 -0.11
N MET A 222 -9.44 6.40 0.70
CA MET A 222 -8.06 5.94 0.74
C MET A 222 -7.96 4.48 1.19
N ALA A 223 -8.76 4.10 2.19
CA ALA A 223 -8.79 2.72 2.68
C ALA A 223 -9.31 1.75 1.61
N LEU A 224 -10.42 2.09 0.94
CA LEU A 224 -10.95 1.27 -0.16
C LEU A 224 -9.97 1.16 -1.33
N PHE A 225 -9.30 2.26 -1.70
CA PHE A 225 -8.25 2.25 -2.72
C PHE A 225 -7.12 1.29 -2.34
N ALA A 226 -6.57 1.41 -1.13
CA ALA A 226 -5.49 0.56 -0.67
C ALA A 226 -5.91 -0.92 -0.56
N CYS A 227 -7.10 -1.21 -0.03
CA CYS A 227 -7.64 -2.57 0.04
C CYS A 227 -7.76 -3.21 -1.35
N LYS A 228 -8.35 -2.49 -2.32
CA LYS A 228 -8.51 -2.98 -3.70
C LYS A 228 -7.17 -3.25 -4.38
N THR A 229 -6.20 -2.34 -4.23
CA THR A 229 -4.88 -2.50 -4.86
C THR A 229 -4.04 -3.60 -4.21
N LEU A 230 -4.09 -3.72 -2.89
CA LEU A 230 -3.34 -4.75 -2.17
C LEU A 230 -4.01 -6.13 -2.24
N GLY A 231 -5.32 -6.19 -2.52
CA GLY A 231 -6.10 -7.43 -2.53
C GLY A 231 -6.47 -7.91 -1.13
N ILE A 232 -6.51 -6.99 -0.15
CA ILE A 232 -6.85 -7.28 1.24
C ILE A 232 -8.26 -6.78 1.54
N LYS A 233 -8.96 -7.47 2.44
CA LYS A 233 -10.34 -7.09 2.83
C LYS A 233 -10.34 -5.84 3.70
N GLU A 234 -9.38 -5.75 4.61
CA GLU A 234 -9.28 -4.69 5.60
C GLU A 234 -7.81 -4.29 5.75
N LEU A 235 -7.57 -3.01 6.10
CA LEU A 235 -6.22 -2.52 6.37
C LEU A 235 -5.69 -2.97 7.74
N SER A 236 -6.60 -3.12 8.70
CA SER A 236 -6.25 -3.57 10.04
C SER A 236 -5.88 -5.06 10.03
N PRO A 237 -4.74 -5.44 10.62
CA PRO A 237 -4.39 -6.84 10.75
C PRO A 237 -5.37 -7.53 11.72
N PRO A 238 -5.44 -8.87 11.69
CA PRO A 238 -6.15 -9.64 12.70
C PRO A 238 -5.70 -9.25 14.11
N PRO A 239 -6.58 -9.37 15.13
CA PRO A 239 -6.20 -9.09 16.50
C PRO A 239 -5.00 -9.93 16.92
N LEU A 240 -4.14 -9.34 17.75
CA LEU A 240 -2.96 -10.02 18.27
C LEU A 240 -3.41 -11.28 19.03
N ASN A 241 -2.78 -12.40 18.70
CA ASN A 241 -2.99 -13.66 19.38
C ASN A 241 -1.61 -14.19 19.81
N LEU A 242 -1.32 -14.13 21.11
CA LEU A 242 0.01 -14.50 21.62
C LEU A 242 0.36 -15.96 21.35
N LYS A 243 -0.62 -16.86 21.30
CA LYS A 243 -0.40 -18.28 20.97
C LYS A 243 0.05 -18.49 19.51
N ARG A 244 -0.51 -17.71 18.56
CA ARG A 244 -0.03 -17.71 17.17
C ARG A 244 1.37 -17.11 17.08
N LEU A 245 1.62 -16.02 17.80
CA LEU A 245 2.93 -15.35 17.82
C LEU A 245 4.03 -16.27 18.37
N TYR A 246 3.75 -17.02 19.43
CA TYR A 246 4.70 -17.96 20.04
C TYR A 246 5.29 -18.97 19.04
N LYS A 247 4.49 -19.45 18.09
CA LYS A 247 4.94 -20.36 17.03
C LYS A 247 5.83 -19.70 15.98
N GLU A 248 5.80 -18.37 15.87
CA GLU A 248 6.56 -17.59 14.89
C GLU A 248 7.87 -17.03 15.48
N THR A 249 8.03 -17.09 16.81
CA THR A 249 9.18 -16.51 17.53
C THR A 249 10.33 -17.48 17.68
N LEU A 250 11.53 -16.94 17.91
CA LEU A 250 12.78 -17.69 18.08
C LEU A 250 13.49 -17.22 19.35
N GLU A 251 14.24 -18.11 19.99
CA GLU A 251 15.01 -17.85 21.20
C GLU A 251 16.14 -16.82 21.01
N ILE A 252 16.59 -16.62 19.77
CA ILE A 252 17.64 -15.67 19.40
C ILE A 252 17.14 -14.22 19.31
N GLU A 253 15.82 -13.99 19.32
CA GLU A 253 15.22 -12.67 19.17
C GLU A 253 14.20 -12.39 20.27
N PRO A 254 14.43 -11.39 21.14
CA PRO A 254 13.49 -11.06 22.19
C PRO A 254 12.20 -10.47 21.61
N ILE A 255 11.08 -10.77 22.25
CA ILE A 255 9.78 -10.20 21.91
C ILE A 255 9.63 -8.86 22.64
N LEU A 256 9.49 -7.78 21.88
CA LEU A 256 9.19 -6.45 22.43
C LEU A 256 7.69 -6.16 22.29
N ILE A 257 7.02 -5.93 23.42
CA ILE A 257 5.60 -5.54 23.46
C ILE A 257 5.50 -4.06 23.82
N ILE A 258 4.87 -3.28 22.94
CA ILE A 258 4.64 -1.85 23.13
C ILE A 258 3.24 -1.67 23.70
N ILE A 259 3.13 -1.11 24.90
CA ILE A 259 1.85 -0.89 25.58
C ILE A 259 1.33 0.53 25.33
N SER A 260 0.00 0.65 25.19
CA SER A 260 -0.70 1.92 25.34
C SER A 260 -1.13 2.13 26.79
N PRO A 261 -1.40 3.37 27.23
CA PRO A 261 -1.97 3.62 28.54
C PRO A 261 -3.21 2.74 28.79
N GLY A 262 -3.22 2.01 29.90
CA GLY A 262 -4.31 1.10 30.28
C GLY A 262 -4.24 -0.31 29.67
N ALA A 263 -3.24 -0.63 28.84
CA ALA A 263 -3.01 -1.99 28.35
C ALA A 263 -1.94 -2.71 29.21
N ASP A 264 -2.27 -3.88 29.74
CA ASP A 264 -1.35 -4.75 30.47
C ASP A 264 -1.39 -6.18 29.88
N PRO A 265 -0.33 -6.65 29.19
CA PRO A 265 -0.27 -7.99 28.60
C PRO A 265 0.08 -9.07 29.64
N SER A 266 0.34 -8.73 30.90
CA SER A 266 0.91 -9.65 31.90
C SER A 266 0.03 -10.87 32.15
N GLN A 267 -1.30 -10.69 32.23
CA GLN A 267 -2.22 -11.80 32.46
C GLN A 267 -2.24 -12.78 31.28
N GLU A 268 -2.32 -12.27 30.04
CA GLU A 268 -2.34 -13.11 28.83
C GLU A 268 -1.01 -13.87 28.66
N LEU A 269 0.11 -13.23 29.00
CA LEU A 269 1.44 -13.87 29.02
C LEU A 269 1.53 -14.98 30.07
N GLN A 270 0.99 -14.74 31.27
CA GLN A 270 0.96 -15.74 32.34
C GLN A 270 0.12 -16.97 31.95
N GLU A 271 -1.06 -16.73 31.36
CA GLU A 271 -1.94 -17.79 30.85
C GLU A 271 -1.25 -18.59 29.73
N LEU A 272 -0.59 -17.92 28.78
CA LEU A 272 0.18 -18.59 27.72
C LEU A 272 1.34 -19.42 28.28
N ALA A 273 2.10 -18.86 29.24
CA ALA A 273 3.20 -19.56 29.88
C ALA A 273 2.72 -20.83 30.60
N SER A 274 1.63 -20.75 31.35
CA SER A 274 1.03 -21.92 31.99
C SER A 274 0.61 -22.97 30.95
N THR A 275 -0.02 -22.55 29.86
CA THR A 275 -0.52 -23.47 28.83
C THR A 275 0.60 -24.21 28.09
N GLU A 276 1.64 -23.49 27.65
CA GLU A 276 2.69 -24.06 26.79
C GLU A 276 3.83 -24.71 27.58
N ARG A 277 3.99 -24.36 28.88
CA ARG A 277 5.06 -24.86 29.74
C ARG A 277 4.56 -25.58 31.00
N ASN A 278 3.39 -26.22 30.96
CA ASN A 278 2.82 -27.03 32.05
C ASN A 278 3.74 -28.18 32.51
N GLY A 279 4.79 -27.84 33.24
CA GLY A 279 5.77 -28.70 33.88
C GLY A 279 6.51 -27.86 34.91
N GLU A 280 6.53 -28.34 36.15
CA GLU A 280 7.24 -27.73 37.27
C GLU A 280 8.65 -27.29 36.85
N CYS A 281 8.87 -25.99 36.74
CA CYS A 281 10.21 -25.42 36.65
C CYS A 281 10.71 -25.26 38.09
N TYR A 282 11.19 -26.36 38.67
CA TYR A 282 12.09 -26.35 39.84
C TYR A 282 13.55 -26.31 39.37
#